data_AF-A0A2P5BUI2-F1
#
_entry.id   AF-A0A2P5BUI2-F1
#
_cell.length_a   1.000
_cell.length_b   1.000
_cell.length_c   1.000
_cell.angle_alpha   90.00
_cell.angle_beta   90.00
_cell.angle_gamma   90.00
#
_symmetry.space_group_name_H-M   'P 1'
#
loop_
_entity.id
_entity.type
_entity.pdbx_description
1 polymer ?
#
loop_
_entity_poly.entity_id
_entity_poly.type
_entity_poly.pdbx_seq_one_letter_code
_entity_poly.pdbx_strand_id
1 'polypeptide(L)'
;MLEKQGAKIDKVLDFAIDDSILEERITGRWIHPSSGRSYHTKFAPPKVAGLDDVTGEPLIQRKDDTAEVLKSRLDAFHRQTEPVIDYYAKKGVLAQLHAEKPPKEVTAEVLKVLS
;
A
#
# COMPACT_ATOMS: atom_id res chain seq x y z
N MET A 1 12.95 22.06 -3.28
CA MET A 1 11.51 21.98 -3.61
C MET A 1 11.37 21.87 -5.11
N LEU A 2 10.46 21.02 -5.60
CA LEU A 2 10.28 20.66 -7.01
C LEU A 2 10.20 21.88 -7.95
N GLU A 3 9.59 22.98 -7.49
CA GLU A 3 9.51 24.25 -8.21
C GLU A 3 10.89 24.82 -8.58
N LYS A 4 11.90 24.69 -7.69
CA LYS A 4 13.28 25.12 -7.97
C LYS A 4 13.97 24.27 -9.04
N GLN A 5 13.42 23.10 -9.34
CA GLN A 5 13.89 22.18 -10.38
C GLN A 5 13.03 22.26 -11.65
N GLY A 6 12.05 23.17 -11.72
CA GLY A 6 11.11 23.26 -12.85
C GLY A 6 10.16 22.06 -12.95
N ALA A 7 10.05 21.24 -11.90
CA ALA A 7 9.18 20.07 -11.86
C ALA A 7 7.89 20.40 -11.11
N LYS A 8 6.79 19.78 -11.54
CA LYS A 8 5.48 19.85 -10.87
C LYS A 8 4.97 18.44 -10.58
N ILE A 9 4.03 18.35 -9.64
CA ILE A 9 3.31 17.12 -9.36
C ILE A 9 2.10 17.07 -10.30
N ASP A 10 2.04 16.05 -11.16
CA ASP A 10 0.92 15.88 -12.09
C ASP A 10 -0.27 15.23 -11.40
N LYS A 11 -0.03 14.18 -10.61
CA LYS A 11 -1.04 13.42 -9.86
C LYS A 11 -0.50 12.96 -8.51
N VAL A 12 -1.40 12.86 -7.53
CA VAL A 12 -1.19 12.16 -6.27
C VAL A 12 -2.24 11.07 -6.18
N LEU A 13 -1.81 9.83 -5.98
CA LEU A 13 -2.70 8.68 -5.89
C LEU A 13 -2.90 8.33 -4.41
N ASP A 14 -4.11 8.49 -3.90
CA ASP A 14 -4.50 8.09 -2.55
C ASP A 14 -5.20 6.74 -2.60
N PHE A 15 -4.59 5.72 -1.99
CA PHE A 15 -5.10 4.36 -1.94
C PHE A 15 -5.96 4.19 -0.69
N ALA A 16 -7.20 4.67 -0.76
CA ALA A 16 -8.13 4.65 0.36
C ALA A 16 -8.58 3.21 0.65
N ILE A 17 -8.57 2.84 1.93
CA ILE A 17 -9.00 1.53 2.43
C ILE A 17 -9.39 1.66 3.90
N ASP A 18 -10.39 0.88 4.31
CA ASP A 18 -10.79 0.82 5.73
C ASP A 18 -9.68 0.22 6.60
N ASP A 19 -9.44 0.83 7.77
CA ASP A 19 -8.45 0.41 8.77
C ASP A 19 -8.61 -1.08 9.15
N SER A 20 -9.84 -1.57 9.26
CA SER A 20 -10.13 -2.97 9.60
C SER A 20 -9.67 -3.95 8.51
N ILE A 21 -9.82 -3.58 7.24
CA ILE A 21 -9.35 -4.39 6.10
C ILE A 21 -7.82 -4.30 6.03
N LEU A 22 -7.25 -3.13 6.31
CA LEU A 22 -5.81 -2.93 6.33
C LEU A 22 -5.15 -3.77 7.43
N GLU A 23 -5.79 -3.94 8.59
CA GLU A 23 -5.31 -4.83 9.65
C GLU A 23 -5.17 -6.28 9.20
N GLU A 24 -6.19 -6.83 8.55
CA GLU A 24 -6.11 -8.19 7.99
C GLU A 24 -4.98 -8.28 6.96
N ARG A 25 -4.85 -7.26 6.09
CA ARG A 25 -3.81 -7.23 5.04
C ARG A 25 -2.38 -7.16 5.59
N ILE A 26 -2.16 -6.41 6.66
CA ILE A 26 -0.84 -6.24 7.27
C ILE A 26 -0.45 -7.50 8.02
N THR A 27 -1.33 -8.02 8.87
CA THR A 27 -1.04 -9.19 9.72
C THR A 27 -0.88 -10.49 8.91
N GLY A 28 -1.51 -10.58 7.74
CA GLY A 28 -1.36 -11.71 6.83
C GLY A 28 -0.18 -11.61 5.85
N ARG A 29 0.62 -10.53 5.89
CA ARG A 29 1.67 -10.25 4.90
C ARG A 29 2.92 -11.11 5.11
N TRP A 30 3.43 -11.64 4.01
CA TRP A 30 4.72 -12.31 3.90
C TRP A 30 5.56 -11.63 2.84
N ILE A 31 6.87 -11.53 3.06
CA ILE A 31 7.79 -10.87 2.13
C ILE A 31 8.98 -11.78 1.87
N HIS A 32 9.37 -11.86 0.60
CA HIS A 32 10.63 -12.48 0.22
C HIS A 32 11.77 -11.45 0.34
N PRO A 33 12.74 -11.59 1.28
CA PRO A 33 13.70 -10.53 1.58
C PRO A 33 14.57 -10.10 0.41
N SER A 34 14.99 -11.04 -0.45
CA SER A 34 15.94 -10.74 -1.53
C SER A 34 15.31 -9.98 -2.69
N SER A 35 14.01 -10.19 -2.94
CA SER A 35 13.30 -9.63 -4.11
C SER A 35 12.27 -8.55 -3.77
N GLY A 36 11.82 -8.47 -2.51
CA GLY A 36 10.72 -7.61 -2.09
C GLY A 36 9.33 -8.10 -2.52
N ARG A 37 9.22 -9.27 -3.18
CA ARG A 37 7.90 -9.86 -3.50
C ARG A 37 7.10 -10.05 -2.22
N SER A 38 5.82 -9.70 -2.31
CA SER A 38 4.88 -9.76 -1.20
C SER A 38 3.82 -10.82 -1.47
N TYR A 39 3.46 -11.56 -0.43
CA TYR A 39 2.42 -12.57 -0.41
C TYR A 39 1.47 -12.27 0.74
N HIS A 40 0.30 -12.91 0.71
CA HIS A 40 -0.67 -12.81 1.77
C HIS A 40 -1.33 -14.15 2.04
N THR A 41 -1.40 -14.57 3.31
CA THR A 41 -1.94 -15.88 3.72
C THR A 41 -3.31 -16.22 3.10
N LYS A 42 -4.22 -15.25 3.03
CA LYS A 42 -5.56 -15.39 2.42
C LYS A 42 -5.69 -14.86 0.99
N PHE A 43 -5.29 -13.61 0.73
CA PHE A 43 -5.59 -12.94 -0.54
C PHE A 43 -4.64 -13.27 -1.69
N ALA A 44 -3.41 -13.70 -1.39
CA ALA A 44 -2.38 -14.03 -2.38
C ALA A 44 -1.38 -15.03 -1.77
N PRO A 45 -1.84 -16.26 -1.43
CA PRO A 45 -0.98 -17.23 -0.76
C PRO A 45 0.15 -17.68 -1.69
N PRO A 46 1.34 -17.98 -1.16
CA PRO A 46 2.36 -18.67 -1.94
C PRO A 46 1.88 -20.08 -2.30
N LYS A 47 2.40 -20.65 -3.38
CA LYS A 47 2.13 -22.03 -3.80
C LYS A 47 2.55 -23.04 -2.74
N VAL A 48 3.65 -22.76 -2.03
CA VAL A 48 4.13 -23.54 -0.89
C VAL A 48 4.25 -22.62 0.31
N ALA A 49 3.61 -23.00 1.42
CA ALA A 49 3.59 -22.19 2.64
C ALA A 49 5.01 -21.81 3.09
N GLY A 50 5.24 -20.51 3.26
CA GLY A 50 6.51 -19.97 3.73
C GLY A 50 7.63 -19.92 2.69
N LEU A 51 7.39 -20.24 1.42
CA LEU A 51 8.40 -20.19 0.36
C LEU A 51 8.00 -19.26 -0.79
N ASP A 52 8.98 -18.59 -1.37
CA ASP A 52 8.80 -17.76 -2.56
C ASP A 52 8.52 -18.62 -3.81
N ASP A 53 7.53 -18.23 -4.61
CA ASP A 53 7.08 -19.02 -5.77
C ASP A 53 8.08 -19.08 -6.93
N VAL A 54 9.09 -18.21 -6.93
CA VAL A 54 10.06 -18.10 -8.02
C VAL A 54 11.39 -18.73 -7.61
N THR A 55 11.88 -18.44 -6.41
CA THR A 55 13.20 -18.92 -5.94
C THR A 55 13.12 -20.13 -5.02
N GLY A 56 11.97 -20.39 -4.40
CA GLY A 56 11.82 -21.40 -3.36
C GLY A 56 12.48 -21.03 -2.03
N GLU A 57 12.98 -19.80 -1.89
CA GLU A 57 13.61 -19.30 -0.66
C GLU A 57 12.57 -18.95 0.41
N PRO A 58 12.95 -18.93 1.70
CA PRO A 58 12.01 -18.62 2.78
C PRO A 58 11.42 -17.20 2.70
N LEU A 59 10.12 -17.11 2.91
CA LEU A 59 9.42 -15.87 3.20
C LEU A 59 9.56 -15.51 4.68
N ILE A 60 9.48 -14.21 4.97
CA ILE A 60 9.44 -13.70 6.34
C ILE A 60 8.18 -12.88 6.58
N GLN A 61 7.70 -12.87 7.82
CA GLN A 61 6.81 -11.84 8.31
C GLN A 61 7.64 -10.76 9.00
N ARG A 62 7.26 -9.49 8.83
CA ARG A 62 7.96 -8.43 9.52
C ARG A 62 7.53 -8.39 10.98
N LYS A 63 8.45 -8.04 11.89
CA LYS A 63 8.17 -7.97 13.33
C LYS A 63 7.11 -6.93 13.69
N ASP A 64 6.94 -5.91 12.85
CA ASP A 64 6.02 -4.80 13.03
C ASP A 64 4.65 -5.00 12.34
N ASP A 65 4.43 -6.17 11.72
CA ASP A 65 3.15 -6.53 11.09
C ASP A 65 2.19 -7.16 12.12
N THR A 66 1.92 -6.41 13.21
CA THR A 66 1.00 -6.80 14.28
C THR A 66 -0.13 -5.78 14.44
N ALA A 67 -1.29 -6.22 14.95
CA ALA A 67 -2.43 -5.34 15.21
C ALA A 67 -2.08 -4.15 16.13
N GLU A 68 -1.31 -4.41 17.19
CA GLU A 68 -0.89 -3.39 18.15
C GLU A 68 -0.02 -2.31 17.50
N VAL A 69 0.99 -2.73 16.73
CA VAL A 69 1.89 -1.79 16.04
C VAL A 69 1.12 -1.05 14.94
N LEU A 70 0.23 -1.73 14.23
CA LEU A 70 -0.57 -1.10 13.18
C LEU A 70 -1.45 0.02 13.72
N LYS A 71 -2.10 -0.16 14.87
CA LYS A 71 -2.92 0.90 15.47
C LYS A 71 -2.13 2.20 15.64
N SER A 72 -0.93 2.11 16.20
CA SER A 72 -0.06 3.29 16.39
C SER A 72 0.36 3.94 15.05
N ARG A 73 0.50 3.13 14.00
CA ARG A 73 0.82 3.61 12.65
C ARG A 73 -0.36 4.29 11.98
N LEU A 74 -1.57 3.77 12.16
CA LEU A 74 -2.79 4.38 11.64
C LEU A 74 -3.04 5.71 12.34
N ASP A 75 -2.93 5.77 13.67
CA ASP A 75 -3.03 7.04 14.41
C ASP A 75 -2.02 8.09 13.91
N ALA A 76 -0.78 7.67 13.64
CA ALA A 76 0.24 8.54 13.07
C ALA A 76 -0.07 8.94 11.62
N PHE A 77 -0.56 8.01 10.80
CA PHE A 77 -0.98 8.28 9.41
C PHE A 77 -2.12 9.29 9.37
N HIS A 78 -3.17 9.09 10.15
CA HIS A 78 -4.31 10.00 10.24
C HIS A 78 -3.85 11.39 10.69
N ARG A 79 -3.04 11.46 11.76
CA ARG A 79 -2.55 12.76 12.27
C ARG A 79 -1.61 13.50 11.32
N GLN A 80 -0.75 12.80 10.59
CA GLN A 80 0.38 13.42 9.87
C GLN A 80 0.21 13.41 8.35
N THR A 81 -0.52 12.44 7.81
CA THR A 81 -0.66 12.20 6.37
C THR A 81 -2.00 12.68 5.82
N GLU A 82 -3.12 12.58 6.56
CA GLU A 82 -4.40 13.17 6.12
C GLU A 82 -4.29 14.66 5.77
N PRO A 83 -3.58 15.52 6.53
CA PRO A 83 -3.41 16.92 6.14
C PRO A 83 -2.67 17.11 4.80
N VAL A 84 -1.81 16.15 4.43
CA VAL A 84 -1.10 16.13 3.15
C VAL A 84 -2.05 15.71 2.02
N ILE A 85 -2.93 14.74 2.28
CA ILE A 85 -4.00 14.33 1.35
C ILE A 85 -4.89 15.54 1.05
N ASP A 86 -5.38 16.23 2.08
CA ASP A 86 -6.18 17.45 1.96
C ASP A 86 -5.48 18.56 1.17
N TYR A 87 -4.18 18.73 1.39
CA TYR A 87 -3.38 19.71 0.67
C TYR A 87 -3.38 19.44 -0.84
N TYR A 88 -3.18 18.18 -1.25
CA TYR A 88 -3.19 17.80 -2.66
C TYR A 88 -4.59 17.74 -3.28
N ALA A 89 -5.61 17.43 -2.47
CA ALA A 89 -7.02 17.55 -2.86
C ALA A 89 -7.36 18.99 -3.24
N LYS A 90 -6.98 19.97 -2.39
CA LYS A 90 -7.18 21.40 -2.66
C LYS A 90 -6.42 21.90 -3.90
N LYS A 91 -5.32 21.23 -4.26
CA LYS A 91 -4.57 21.50 -5.50
C LYS A 91 -5.17 20.86 -6.75
N GLY A 92 -6.20 20.03 -6.62
CA GLY A 92 -6.88 19.37 -7.75
C GLY A 92 -6.05 18.29 -8.44
N VAL A 93 -4.97 17.82 -7.82
CA VAL A 93 -4.08 16.78 -8.36
C VAL A 93 -4.26 15.43 -7.67
N LEU A 94 -5.03 15.37 -6.59
CA LEU A 94 -5.34 14.13 -5.89
C LEU A 94 -6.37 13.30 -6.67
N ALA A 95 -6.11 12.01 -6.77
CA ALA A 95 -7.06 11.01 -7.21
C ALA A 95 -7.14 9.92 -6.13
N GLN A 96 -8.34 9.76 -5.58
CA GLN A 96 -8.61 8.71 -4.60
C GLN A 96 -9.01 7.42 -5.33
N LEU A 97 -8.41 6.31 -4.89
CA LEU A 97 -8.55 4.98 -5.47
C LEU A 97 -9.08 4.03 -4.39
N HIS A 98 -10.06 3.21 -4.76
CA HIS A 98 -10.68 2.22 -3.87
C HIS A 98 -9.80 0.97 -3.77
N ALA A 99 -8.91 0.94 -2.78
CA ALA A 99 -7.85 -0.06 -2.68
C ALA A 99 -8.31 -1.39 -2.06
N GLU A 100 -9.56 -1.51 -1.63
CA GLU A 100 -10.18 -2.75 -1.15
C GLU A 100 -10.37 -3.80 -2.28
N LYS A 101 -10.41 -3.35 -3.54
CA LYS A 101 -10.64 -4.20 -4.73
C LYS A 101 -9.43 -5.09 -5.07
N PRO A 102 -9.63 -6.15 -5.90
CA PRO A 102 -8.54 -6.98 -6.39
C PRO A 102 -7.44 -6.17 -7.11
N PRO A 103 -6.15 -6.57 -7.03
CA PRO A 103 -5.04 -5.79 -7.59
C PRO A 103 -5.19 -5.44 -9.09
N LYS A 104 -5.80 -6.32 -9.89
CA LYS A 104 -6.05 -6.07 -11.31
C LYS A 104 -7.02 -4.90 -11.55
N GLU A 105 -8.05 -4.78 -10.72
CA GLU A 105 -9.03 -3.70 -10.82
C GLU A 105 -8.42 -2.39 -10.36
N VAL A 106 -7.72 -2.38 -9.23
CA VAL A 106 -7.01 -1.20 -8.74
C VAL A 106 -5.97 -0.73 -9.77
N THR A 107 -5.26 -1.65 -10.42
CA THR A 107 -4.30 -1.32 -11.50
C THR A 107 -4.99 -0.64 -12.67
N ALA A 108 -6.18 -1.12 -13.07
CA ALA A 108 -6.95 -0.50 -14.14
C ALA A 108 -7.41 0.92 -13.75
N GLU A 109 -7.82 1.14 -12.50
CA GLU A 109 -8.18 2.47 -11.99
C GLU A 109 -6.98 3.42 -11.99
N VAL A 110 -5.80 2.95 -11.54
CA VAL A 110 -4.55 3.73 -11.60
C VAL A 110 -4.24 4.16 -13.02
N LEU A 111 -4.28 3.23 -13.98
CA LEU A 111 -3.99 3.54 -15.39
C LEU A 111 -4.97 4.56 -15.97
N LYS A 112 -6.26 4.44 -15.63
CA LYS A 112 -7.30 5.40 -16.04
C LYS A 112 -7.08 6.81 -15.47
N VAL A 113 -6.53 6.91 -14.26
CA VAL A 113 -6.23 8.20 -13.62
C VAL A 113 -4.98 8.87 -14.20
N LEU A 114 -4.02 8.06 -14.67
CA LEU A 114 -2.75 8.52 -15.22
C LEU A 114 -2.78 8.77 -16.72
N SER A 115 -3.76 8.22 -17.45
CA SER A 115 -3.99 8.48 -18.88
C SER A 115 -4.63 9.84 -19.12
#